data_AF-A0A162CGZ5-F1
#
_entry.id   AF-A0A162CGZ5-F1
#
_cell.length_a   1.000
_cell.length_b   1.000
_cell.length_c   1.000
_cell.angle_alpha   90.00
_cell.angle_beta   90.00
_cell.angle_gamma   90.00
#
_symmetry.space_group_name_H-M   'P 1'
#
loop_
_entity.id
_entity.type
_entity.pdbx_description
1 polymer ?
#
loop_
_entity_poly.entity_id
_entity_poly.type
_entity_poly.pdbx_seq_one_letter_code
_entity_poly.pdbx_strand_id
1 'polypeptide(L)'
;TMCISEEEYLNGAKRKELAEKLNADLDRFIDGLAAGKSQTDVKKPFNFDEWCKEIDQHPAFAQELKPGEDGEYSAEIQAIQALKYDEEDPIECARAHKEEGNRFFQQKKYRWAIDAYTKGIKLNCADSVLNSILYANRGASNCHEGNPRSAIRDRIFARRLDPSNFKATFRAAECLFELKEATKCVDWTRQRGQWTGRSSNPKRWTNSWKSEKVNYRLAA
;
A
#
# COMPACT_ATOMS: atom_id res chain seq x y z
N THR A 1 76.65 8.07 -19.47
CA THR A 1 75.89 7.67 -18.28
C THR A 1 76.30 8.58 -17.13
N MET A 2 75.66 9.74 -17.00
CA MET A 2 75.99 10.70 -15.93
C MET A 2 75.08 10.49 -14.73
N CYS A 3 75.72 10.33 -13.58
CA CYS A 3 75.15 10.14 -12.27
C CYS A 3 74.12 11.23 -11.95
N ILE A 4 72.88 10.82 -11.70
CA ILE A 4 71.90 11.67 -11.03
C ILE A 4 72.36 11.71 -9.56
N SER A 5 72.78 12.89 -9.13
CA SER A 5 73.16 13.22 -7.77
C SER A 5 72.01 12.88 -6.82
N GLU A 6 72.35 12.17 -5.73
CA GLU A 6 71.51 11.91 -4.57
C GLU A 6 71.03 13.22 -3.95
N GLU A 7 69.89 13.75 -4.41
CA GLU A 7 69.13 14.75 -3.67
C GLU A 7 68.45 14.06 -2.48
N GLU A 8 69.25 13.94 -1.42
CA GLU A 8 68.91 13.80 0.00
C GLU A 8 67.55 13.16 0.31
N TYR A 9 67.57 11.83 0.44
CA TYR A 9 66.57 11.09 1.19
C TYR A 9 66.37 11.75 2.57
N LEU A 10 65.16 12.25 2.81
CA LEU A 10 64.76 12.99 4.02
C LEU A 10 65.11 12.19 5.29
N ASN A 11 66.21 12.57 5.97
CA ASN A 11 66.67 11.93 7.20
C ASN A 11 65.56 11.93 8.27
N GLY A 12 65.49 10.86 9.09
CA GLY A 12 64.45 10.70 10.11
C GLY A 12 64.33 11.88 11.08
N ALA A 13 65.44 12.58 11.34
CA ALA A 13 65.46 13.82 12.11
C ALA A 13 64.75 14.99 11.40
N LYS A 14 65.01 15.20 10.09
CA LYS A 14 64.34 16.23 9.28
C LYS A 14 62.82 15.96 9.18
N ARG A 15 62.40 14.69 9.16
CA ARG A 15 60.97 14.30 9.19
C ARG A 15 60.28 14.69 10.51
N LYS A 16 60.96 14.47 11.64
CA LYS A 16 60.43 14.80 12.96
C LYS A 16 60.27 16.31 13.14
N GLU A 17 61.26 17.08 12.72
CA GLU A 17 61.22 18.55 12.75
C GLU A 17 60.09 19.10 11.87
N LEU A 18 59.90 18.53 10.66
CA LEU A 18 58.80 18.93 9.78
C LEU A 18 57.42 18.62 10.39
N ALA A 19 57.28 17.48 11.07
CA ALA A 19 56.04 17.12 11.76
C ALA A 19 55.73 18.05 12.94
N GLU A 20 56.75 18.43 13.72
CA GLU A 20 56.60 19.41 14.81
C GLU A 20 56.20 20.79 14.28
N LYS A 21 56.78 21.22 13.16
CA LYS A 21 56.40 22.46 12.49
C LYS A 21 54.95 22.43 11.99
N LEU A 22 54.52 21.32 11.40
CA LEU A 22 53.16 21.16 10.91
C LEU A 22 52.14 21.21 12.06
N ASN A 23 52.44 20.57 13.19
CA ASN A 23 51.59 20.64 14.38
C ASN A 23 51.46 22.08 14.89
N ALA A 24 52.58 22.82 14.98
CA ALA A 24 52.56 24.21 15.42
C ALA A 24 51.78 25.13 14.47
N ASP A 25 51.88 24.92 13.16
CA ASP A 25 51.11 25.69 12.18
C ASP A 25 49.61 25.31 12.19
N LEU A 26 49.28 24.06 12.49
CA LEU A 26 47.89 23.62 12.68
C LEU A 26 47.26 24.25 13.93
N ASP A 27 47.99 24.28 15.05
CA ASP A 27 47.50 24.92 16.28
C ASP A 27 47.24 26.42 16.05
N ARG A 28 48.16 27.12 15.38
CA ARG A 28 47.95 28.53 14.99
C ARG A 28 46.72 28.73 14.10
N PHE A 29 46.47 27.80 13.17
CA PHE A 29 45.32 27.86 12.30
C PHE A 29 44.00 27.66 13.06
N ILE A 30 43.97 26.70 13.98
CA ILE A 30 42.81 26.43 14.85
C ILE A 30 42.54 27.63 15.77
N ASP A 31 43.58 28.21 16.36
CA ASP A 31 43.47 29.41 17.18
C ASP A 31 42.96 30.61 16.36
N GLY A 32 43.37 30.73 15.10
CA GLY A 32 42.85 31.74 14.17
C GLY A 32 41.36 31.54 13.85
N LEU A 33 40.90 30.30 13.68
CA LEU A 33 39.48 29.98 13.51
C LEU A 33 38.66 30.23 14.78
N ALA A 34 39.22 29.96 15.95
CA ALA A 34 38.56 30.21 17.23
C ALA A 34 38.46 31.71 17.52
N ALA A 35 39.53 32.47 17.24
CA ALA A 35 39.54 33.92 17.37
C ALA A 35 38.53 34.59 16.41
N GLY A 36 38.38 34.07 15.19
CA GLY A 36 37.39 34.53 14.21
C GLY A 36 35.93 34.31 14.59
N LYS A 37 35.65 33.42 15.56
CA LYS A 37 34.29 33.20 16.11
C LYS A 37 33.97 34.10 17.30
N SER A 38 34.92 34.91 17.76
CA SER A 38 34.77 35.71 18.99
C SER A 38 34.21 37.11 18.78
N GLN A 39 33.97 37.53 17.54
CA GLN A 39 33.40 38.84 17.24
C GLN A 39 32.21 38.69 16.27
N THR A 40 31.02 38.96 16.79
CA THR A 40 29.78 39.33 16.07
C THR A 40 28.76 38.28 15.60
N ASP A 41 28.69 37.07 16.16
CA ASP A 41 27.46 36.27 16.00
C ASP A 41 26.58 36.37 17.26
N VAL A 42 25.91 37.52 17.41
CA VAL A 42 24.67 37.53 18.20
C VAL A 42 23.76 36.56 17.47
N LYS A 43 23.62 35.33 17.98
CA LYS A 43 22.64 34.37 17.46
C LYS A 43 21.31 35.11 17.37
N LYS A 44 20.85 35.39 16.15
CA LYS A 44 19.53 35.99 15.94
C LYS A 44 18.54 35.17 16.78
N PRO A 45 17.68 35.80 17.59
CA PRO A 45 16.65 35.07 18.30
C PRO A 45 15.85 34.26 17.28
N PHE A 46 15.65 32.98 17.56
CA PHE A 46 14.94 32.09 16.65
C PHE A 46 13.55 32.67 16.34
N ASN A 47 13.32 32.96 15.06
CA ASN A 47 12.05 33.47 14.56
C ASN A 47 11.39 32.38 13.73
N PHE A 48 10.33 31.80 14.27
CA PHE A 48 9.62 30.68 13.63
C PHE A 48 9.06 31.07 12.26
N ASP A 49 8.55 32.30 12.10
CA ASP A 49 7.98 32.77 10.83
C ASP A 49 9.04 33.00 9.74
N GLU A 50 10.23 33.47 10.13
CA GLU A 50 11.38 33.64 9.23
C GLU A 50 11.93 32.27 8.82
N TRP A 51 12.03 31.35 9.79
CA TRP A 51 12.46 29.98 9.57
C TRP A 51 11.51 29.18 8.66
N CYS A 52 10.18 29.27 8.86
CA CYS A 52 9.21 28.62 7.97
C CYS A 52 9.33 29.14 6.54
N LYS A 53 9.48 30.45 6.35
CA LYS A 53 9.69 31.03 5.00
C LYS A 53 10.96 30.54 4.34
N GLU A 54 12.03 30.33 5.10
CA GLU A 54 13.30 29.80 4.59
C GLU A 54 13.19 28.32 4.22
N ILE A 55 12.52 27.53 5.05
CA ILE A 55 12.29 26.10 4.81
C ILE A 55 11.35 25.88 3.62
N ASP A 56 10.26 26.64 3.51
CA ASP A 56 9.30 26.51 2.40
C ASP A 56 9.92 26.90 1.04
N GLN A 57 10.93 27.78 1.05
CA GLN A 57 11.70 28.15 -0.15
C GLN A 57 12.78 27.14 -0.51
N HIS A 58 13.13 26.23 0.41
CA HIS A 58 14.18 25.25 0.14
C HIS A 58 13.65 24.17 -0.81
N PRO A 59 14.33 23.87 -1.93
CA PRO A 59 13.83 22.95 -2.95
C PRO A 59 13.60 21.51 -2.45
N ALA A 60 14.28 21.10 -1.38
CA ALA A 60 14.03 19.80 -0.75
C ALA A 60 12.72 19.72 0.07
N PHE A 61 12.13 20.87 0.45
CA PHE A 61 10.92 20.95 1.28
C PHE A 61 9.80 21.78 0.65
N ALA A 62 9.98 22.24 -0.60
CA ALA A 62 8.97 23.01 -1.33
C ALA A 62 7.67 22.21 -1.46
N GLN A 63 6.59 22.76 -0.89
CA GLN A 63 5.26 22.13 -0.90
C GLN A 63 4.57 22.25 -2.26
N GLU A 64 4.94 23.28 -3.04
CA GLU A 64 4.37 23.56 -4.36
C GLU A 64 5.48 23.68 -5.41
N LEU A 65 5.30 22.98 -6.52
CA LEU A 65 6.16 23.09 -7.69
C LEU A 65 5.60 24.18 -8.60
N LYS A 66 6.43 25.17 -8.95
CA LYS A 66 6.07 26.18 -9.94
C LYS A 66 6.26 25.59 -11.35
N PRO A 67 5.27 25.69 -12.25
CA PRO A 67 5.46 25.31 -13.64
C PRO A 67 6.50 26.22 -14.30
N GLY A 68 7.10 25.76 -15.40
CA GLY A 68 7.98 26.58 -16.24
C GLY A 68 7.23 27.75 -16.86
N GLU A 69 7.95 28.64 -17.56
CA GLU A 69 7.36 29.82 -18.23
C GLU A 69 6.25 29.44 -19.23
N ASP A 70 6.31 28.21 -19.76
CA ASP A 70 5.36 27.65 -20.71
C ASP A 70 4.09 27.09 -20.03
N GLY A 71 4.01 27.13 -18.70
CA GLY A 71 2.92 26.55 -17.91
C GLY A 71 3.04 25.03 -17.71
N GLU A 72 4.04 24.38 -18.28
CA GLU A 72 4.30 22.95 -18.15
C GLU A 72 5.43 22.65 -17.14
N TYR A 73 5.34 21.51 -16.47
CA TYR A 73 6.40 20.99 -15.59
C TYR A 73 7.52 20.33 -16.41
N SER A 74 8.74 20.23 -15.87
CA SER A 74 9.82 19.51 -16.57
C SER A 74 9.46 18.05 -16.83
N ALA A 75 10.03 17.43 -17.86
CA ALA A 75 9.71 16.05 -18.24
C ALA A 75 9.89 15.06 -17.08
N GLU A 76 10.89 15.29 -16.22
CA GLU A 76 11.15 14.48 -15.03
C GLU A 76 10.08 14.67 -13.96
N ILE A 77 9.64 15.91 -13.73
CA ILE A 77 8.56 16.23 -12.79
C ILE A 77 7.26 15.62 -13.31
N GLN A 78 6.98 15.69 -14.61
CA GLN A 78 5.81 15.05 -15.22
C GLN A 78 5.85 13.53 -15.09
N ALA A 79 7.02 12.90 -15.25
CA ALA A 79 7.18 11.45 -15.07
C ALA A 79 6.98 11.04 -13.60
N ILE A 80 7.54 11.78 -12.64
CA ILE A 80 7.33 11.54 -11.21
C ILE A 80 5.87 11.80 -10.83
N GLN A 81 5.25 12.82 -11.42
CA GLN A 81 3.84 13.15 -11.24
C GLN A 81 2.95 12.04 -11.80
N ALA A 82 3.28 11.47 -12.96
CA ALA A 82 2.62 10.29 -13.50
C ALA A 82 2.76 9.07 -12.58
N LEU A 83 3.93 8.86 -11.95
CA LEU A 83 4.10 7.79 -10.96
C LEU A 83 3.32 8.02 -9.64
N LYS A 84 3.09 9.28 -9.27
CA LYS A 84 2.34 9.66 -8.06
C LYS A 84 0.81 9.63 -8.29
N TYR A 85 0.37 10.03 -9.48
CA TYR A 85 -1.04 10.04 -9.92
C TYR A 85 -1.40 8.84 -10.80
N ASP A 86 -0.49 7.86 -10.97
CA ASP A 86 -0.84 6.44 -10.99
C ASP A 86 -1.46 6.12 -9.63
N GLU A 87 -2.65 6.68 -9.38
CA GLU A 87 -3.60 6.20 -8.41
C GLU A 87 -3.86 4.76 -8.81
N GLU A 88 -3.10 3.88 -8.19
CA GLU A 88 -3.09 2.44 -8.32
C GLU A 88 -4.50 1.97 -8.74
N ASP A 89 -4.65 1.63 -10.04
CA ASP A 89 -5.96 1.44 -10.68
C ASP A 89 -6.79 0.54 -9.76
N PRO A 90 -7.97 0.98 -9.28
CA PRO A 90 -8.78 0.19 -8.36
C PRO A 90 -9.00 -1.26 -8.83
N ILE A 91 -9.00 -1.48 -10.15
CA ILE A 91 -9.06 -2.83 -10.74
C ILE A 91 -7.77 -3.61 -10.49
N GLU A 92 -6.60 -3.00 -10.71
CA GLU A 92 -5.30 -3.64 -10.48
C GLU A 92 -5.05 -3.90 -8.99
N CYS A 93 -5.37 -2.94 -8.11
CA CYS A 93 -5.31 -3.13 -6.66
C CYS A 93 -6.23 -4.26 -6.19
N ALA A 94 -7.45 -4.33 -6.72
CA ALA A 94 -8.38 -5.42 -6.42
C ALA A 94 -7.82 -6.78 -6.91
N ARG A 95 -7.10 -6.80 -8.03
CA ARG A 95 -6.43 -7.99 -8.57
C ARG A 95 -5.25 -8.42 -7.70
N ALA A 96 -4.43 -7.48 -7.24
CA ALA A 96 -3.33 -7.72 -6.30
C ALA A 96 -3.87 -8.30 -4.98
N HIS A 97 -4.93 -7.73 -4.41
CA HIS A 97 -5.58 -8.26 -3.21
C HIS A 97 -6.20 -9.64 -3.41
N LYS A 98 -6.75 -9.94 -4.60
CA LYS A 98 -7.21 -11.29 -4.96
C LYS A 98 -6.05 -12.28 -4.91
N GLU A 99 -4.91 -11.94 -5.49
CA GLU A 99 -3.73 -12.81 -5.51
C GLU A 99 -3.15 -13.03 -4.11
N GLU A 100 -3.05 -11.97 -3.31
CA GLU A 100 -2.59 -12.05 -1.93
C GLU A 100 -3.52 -12.94 -1.08
N GLY A 101 -4.84 -12.76 -1.23
CA GLY A 101 -5.81 -13.64 -0.59
C GLY A 101 -5.66 -15.10 -1.02
N ASN A 102 -5.39 -15.35 -2.30
CA ASN A 102 -5.16 -16.71 -2.82
C ASN A 102 -3.90 -17.35 -2.22
N ARG A 103 -2.82 -16.58 -2.02
CA ARG A 103 -1.61 -17.06 -1.34
C ARG A 103 -1.91 -17.48 0.10
N PHE A 104 -2.64 -16.66 0.85
CA PHE A 104 -3.06 -17.03 2.21
C PHE A 104 -4.00 -18.23 2.24
N PHE A 105 -4.91 -18.35 1.26
CA PHE A 105 -5.81 -19.49 1.14
C PHE A 105 -5.03 -20.80 0.91
N GLN A 106 -4.01 -20.78 0.05
CA GLN A 106 -3.13 -21.94 -0.17
C GLN A 106 -2.35 -22.32 1.08
N GLN A 107 -1.93 -21.32 1.88
CA GLN A 107 -1.29 -21.53 3.19
C GLN A 107 -2.26 -21.95 4.30
N LYS A 108 -3.56 -22.15 4.00
CA LYS A 108 -4.62 -22.43 4.98
C LYS A 108 -4.79 -21.35 6.06
N LYS A 109 -4.29 -20.13 5.82
CA LYS A 109 -4.46 -18.97 6.70
C LYS A 109 -5.76 -18.24 6.32
N TYR A 110 -6.90 -18.87 6.57
CA TYR A 110 -8.19 -18.41 6.06
C TYR A 110 -8.61 -17.04 6.60
N ARG A 111 -8.33 -16.70 7.86
CA ARG A 111 -8.57 -15.34 8.41
C ARG A 111 -7.85 -14.25 7.62
N TRP A 112 -6.58 -14.46 7.30
CA TRP A 112 -5.78 -13.48 6.56
C TRP A 112 -6.25 -13.37 5.10
N ALA A 113 -6.66 -14.50 4.52
CA ALA A 113 -7.29 -14.51 3.20
C ALA A 113 -8.59 -13.68 3.19
N ILE A 114 -9.45 -13.83 4.21
CA ILE A 114 -10.69 -13.05 4.35
C ILE A 114 -10.39 -11.55 4.40
N ASP A 115 -9.37 -11.13 5.15
CA ASP A 115 -8.98 -9.72 5.25
C ASP A 115 -8.47 -9.19 3.91
N ALA A 116 -7.61 -9.94 3.22
CA ALA A 116 -7.10 -9.56 1.90
C ALA A 116 -8.22 -9.42 0.87
N TYR A 117 -9.13 -10.39 0.78
CA TYR A 117 -10.30 -10.28 -0.11
C TYR A 117 -11.22 -9.12 0.28
N THR A 118 -11.37 -8.84 1.57
CA THR A 118 -12.19 -7.72 2.05
C THR A 118 -11.59 -6.38 1.67
N LYS A 119 -10.26 -6.23 1.70
CA LYS A 119 -9.57 -5.03 1.18
C LYS A 119 -9.85 -4.87 -0.32
N GLY A 120 -9.74 -5.94 -1.10
CA GLY A 120 -10.09 -5.93 -2.52
C GLY A 120 -11.54 -5.50 -2.80
N ILE A 121 -12.50 -6.01 -2.01
CA ILE A 121 -13.93 -5.65 -2.16
C ILE A 121 -14.18 -4.17 -1.80
N LYS A 122 -13.45 -3.62 -0.81
CA LYS A 122 -13.61 -2.22 -0.38
C LYS A 122 -13.22 -1.21 -1.45
N LEU A 123 -12.32 -1.58 -2.37
CA LEU A 123 -11.93 -0.74 -3.50
C LEU A 123 -13.10 -0.53 -4.48
N ASN A 124 -14.10 -1.40 -4.46
CA ASN A 124 -15.32 -1.29 -5.27
C ASN A 124 -15.01 -0.97 -6.74
N CYS A 125 -14.12 -1.76 -7.34
CA CYS A 125 -13.68 -1.55 -8.72
C CYS A 125 -14.83 -1.72 -9.72
N ALA A 126 -14.70 -1.11 -10.92
CA ALA A 126 -15.76 -1.14 -11.93
C ALA A 126 -16.02 -2.54 -12.53
N ASP A 127 -15.08 -3.47 -12.36
CA ASP A 127 -15.19 -4.84 -12.86
C ASP A 127 -16.08 -5.71 -11.95
N SER A 128 -17.33 -5.90 -12.38
CA SER A 128 -18.31 -6.76 -11.69
C SER A 128 -17.87 -8.23 -11.62
N VAL A 129 -17.14 -8.73 -12.63
CA VAL A 129 -16.67 -10.12 -12.67
C VAL A 129 -15.57 -10.32 -11.63
N LEU A 130 -14.61 -9.40 -11.56
CA LEU A 130 -13.56 -9.42 -10.53
C LEU A 130 -14.15 -9.34 -9.12
N ASN A 131 -15.10 -8.42 -8.89
CA ASN A 131 -15.80 -8.34 -7.62
C ASN A 131 -16.53 -9.64 -7.29
N SER A 132 -17.21 -10.25 -8.27
CA SER A 132 -17.86 -11.56 -8.08
C SER A 132 -16.87 -12.63 -7.61
N ILE A 133 -15.68 -12.68 -8.22
CA ILE A 133 -14.61 -13.62 -7.86
C ILE A 133 -14.12 -13.34 -6.43
N LEU A 134 -13.93 -12.08 -6.04
CA LEU A 134 -13.50 -11.72 -4.69
C LEU A 134 -14.51 -12.16 -3.63
N TYR A 135 -15.81 -11.90 -3.84
CA TYR A 135 -16.87 -12.40 -2.95
C TYR A 135 -16.89 -13.93 -2.92
N ALA A 136 -16.74 -14.58 -4.07
CA ALA A 136 -16.65 -16.03 -4.16
C ALA A 136 -15.46 -16.59 -3.34
N ASN A 137 -14.27 -15.97 -3.43
CA ASN A 137 -13.09 -16.47 -2.72
C ASN A 137 -13.15 -16.18 -1.21
N ARG A 138 -13.68 -15.02 -0.82
CA ARG A 138 -13.98 -14.73 0.59
C ARG A 138 -14.98 -15.72 1.17
N GLY A 139 -16.03 -16.05 0.41
CA GLY A 139 -17.01 -17.06 0.81
C GLY A 139 -16.38 -18.44 1.02
N ALA A 140 -15.43 -18.86 0.17
CA ALA A 140 -14.70 -20.12 0.38
C ALA A 140 -13.91 -20.10 1.69
N SER A 141 -13.19 -18.99 1.94
CA SER A 141 -12.38 -18.82 3.14
C SER A 141 -13.26 -18.85 4.40
N ASN A 142 -14.43 -18.21 4.35
CA ASN A 142 -15.42 -18.27 5.43
C ASN A 142 -15.96 -19.68 5.69
N CYS A 143 -16.17 -20.51 4.67
CA CYS A 143 -16.55 -21.92 4.88
C CYS A 143 -15.47 -22.68 5.66
N HIS A 144 -14.21 -22.54 5.26
CA HIS A 144 -13.10 -23.22 5.93
C HIS A 144 -12.84 -22.72 7.35
N GLU A 145 -13.15 -21.46 7.65
CA GLU A 145 -13.09 -20.89 9.00
C GLU A 145 -14.27 -21.34 9.88
N GLY A 146 -15.27 -22.07 9.34
CA GLY A 146 -16.45 -22.52 10.07
C GLY A 146 -17.59 -21.50 10.13
N ASN A 147 -17.62 -20.53 9.21
CA ASN A 147 -18.62 -19.47 9.12
C ASN A 147 -19.55 -19.63 7.88
N PRO A 148 -20.36 -20.70 7.78
CA PRO A 148 -21.16 -21.01 6.58
C PRO A 148 -22.23 -19.95 6.27
N ARG A 149 -22.78 -19.26 7.29
CA ARG A 149 -23.76 -18.18 7.07
C ARG A 149 -23.15 -16.98 6.36
N SER A 150 -21.95 -16.57 6.75
CA SER A 150 -21.21 -15.49 6.08
C SER A 150 -20.83 -15.90 4.66
N ALA A 151 -20.41 -17.15 4.49
CA ALA A 151 -20.12 -17.69 3.17
C ALA A 151 -21.33 -17.65 2.22
N ILE A 152 -22.53 -18.03 2.69
CA ILE A 152 -23.75 -17.97 1.87
C ILE A 152 -24.04 -16.54 1.42
N ARG A 153 -23.92 -15.56 2.31
CA ARG A 153 -24.11 -14.14 1.94
C ARG A 153 -23.14 -13.72 0.85
N ASP A 154 -21.87 -14.06 0.99
CA ASP A 154 -20.83 -13.77 0.00
C ASP A 154 -21.14 -14.42 -1.36
N ARG A 155 -21.61 -15.68 -1.38
CA ARG A 155 -22.01 -16.36 -2.62
C ARG A 155 -23.25 -15.75 -3.27
N ILE A 156 -24.19 -15.24 -2.48
CA ILE A 156 -25.35 -14.50 -2.99
C ILE A 156 -24.90 -13.23 -3.70
N PHE A 157 -23.97 -12.47 -3.10
CA PHE A 157 -23.41 -11.28 -3.74
C PHE A 157 -22.60 -11.62 -5.00
N ALA A 158 -21.77 -12.66 -4.96
CA ALA A 158 -21.02 -13.12 -6.12
C ALA A 158 -21.94 -13.44 -7.31
N ARG A 159 -23.04 -14.16 -7.07
CA ARG A 159 -24.03 -14.49 -8.11
C ARG A 159 -24.79 -13.27 -8.64
N ARG A 160 -24.98 -12.23 -7.82
CA ARG A 160 -25.61 -10.97 -8.27
C ARG A 160 -24.72 -10.17 -9.21
N LEU A 161 -23.42 -10.18 -8.92
CA LEU A 161 -22.42 -9.47 -9.71
C LEU A 161 -22.11 -10.20 -11.03
N ASP A 162 -22.00 -11.52 -10.97
CA ASP A 162 -21.82 -12.37 -12.15
C ASP A 162 -22.73 -13.60 -12.07
N PRO A 163 -23.85 -13.58 -12.81
CA PRO A 163 -24.74 -14.73 -12.93
C PRO A 163 -24.11 -15.95 -13.62
N SER A 164 -23.02 -15.78 -14.38
CA SER A 164 -22.31 -16.87 -15.06
C SER A 164 -21.44 -17.69 -14.10
N ASN A 165 -21.19 -17.19 -12.88
CA ASN A 165 -20.38 -17.87 -11.87
C ASN A 165 -21.13 -19.08 -11.26
N PHE A 166 -21.17 -20.19 -12.02
CA PHE A 166 -21.84 -21.42 -11.61
C PHE A 166 -21.22 -22.04 -10.36
N LYS A 167 -19.91 -21.87 -10.17
CA LYS A 167 -19.17 -22.35 -9.00
C LYS A 167 -19.71 -21.72 -7.71
N ALA A 168 -20.02 -20.42 -7.73
CA ALA A 168 -20.60 -19.76 -6.57
C ALA A 168 -22.01 -20.29 -6.22
N THR A 169 -22.82 -20.61 -7.23
CA THR A 169 -24.17 -21.17 -7.03
C THR A 169 -24.13 -22.56 -6.42
N PHE A 170 -23.27 -23.44 -6.92
CA PHE A 170 -23.12 -24.80 -6.40
C PHE A 170 -22.61 -24.80 -4.96
N ARG A 171 -21.55 -24.03 -4.68
CA ARG A 171 -21.00 -23.92 -3.32
C ARG A 171 -21.98 -23.35 -2.30
N ALA A 172 -22.85 -22.43 -2.72
CA ALA A 172 -23.92 -21.95 -1.84
C ALA A 172 -24.95 -23.04 -1.51
N ALA A 173 -25.28 -23.91 -2.47
CA ALA A 173 -26.17 -25.05 -2.24
C ALA A 173 -25.54 -26.06 -1.26
N GLU A 174 -24.24 -26.33 -1.39
CA GLU A 174 -23.47 -27.15 -0.44
C GLU A 174 -23.54 -26.57 0.98
N CYS A 175 -23.27 -25.27 1.14
CA CYS A 175 -23.36 -24.60 2.44
C CYS A 175 -24.78 -24.67 3.05
N LEU A 176 -25.83 -24.52 2.24
CA LEU A 176 -27.22 -24.61 2.70
C LEU A 176 -27.59 -26.04 3.11
N PHE A 177 -27.02 -27.03 2.42
CA PHE A 177 -27.17 -28.44 2.76
C PHE A 177 -26.48 -28.76 4.10
N GLU A 178 -25.27 -28.25 4.33
CA GLU A 178 -24.56 -28.36 5.62
C GLU A 178 -25.34 -27.71 6.77
N LEU A 179 -26.01 -26.59 6.51
CA LEU A 179 -26.90 -25.91 7.47
C LEU A 179 -28.25 -26.61 7.67
N LYS A 180 -28.51 -27.74 7.00
CA LYS A 180 -29.77 -28.49 7.03
C LYS A 180 -30.99 -27.67 6.57
N GLU A 181 -30.76 -26.61 5.79
CA GLU A 181 -31.81 -25.77 5.21
C GLU A 181 -32.21 -26.28 3.82
N ALA A 182 -32.73 -27.51 3.76
CA ALA A 182 -33.02 -28.20 2.50
C ALA A 182 -33.99 -27.43 1.59
N THR A 183 -35.02 -26.79 2.15
CA THR A 183 -35.99 -25.99 1.40
C THR A 183 -35.33 -24.82 0.67
N LYS A 184 -34.47 -24.06 1.37
CA LYS A 184 -33.74 -22.93 0.79
C LYS A 184 -32.73 -23.39 -0.26
N CYS A 185 -32.11 -24.56 -0.06
CA CYS A 185 -31.21 -25.16 -1.05
C CYS A 185 -31.94 -25.51 -2.36
N VAL A 186 -33.11 -26.16 -2.28
CA VAL A 186 -33.96 -26.48 -3.43
C VAL A 186 -34.42 -25.20 -4.14
N ASP A 187 -34.86 -24.19 -3.39
CA ASP A 187 -35.26 -22.90 -3.98
C ASP A 187 -34.09 -22.20 -4.69
N TRP A 188 -32.91 -22.21 -4.08
CA TRP A 188 -31.70 -21.57 -4.60
C TRP A 188 -31.23 -22.20 -5.92
N THR A 189 -31.23 -23.53 -5.97
CA THR A 189 -30.87 -24.34 -7.14
C THR A 189 -31.92 -24.23 -8.24
N ARG A 190 -33.23 -24.22 -7.90
CA ARG A 190 -34.32 -24.05 -8.87
C ARG A 190 -34.30 -22.69 -9.56
N GLN A 191 -33.97 -21.62 -8.83
CA GLN A 191 -33.81 -20.28 -9.39
C GLN A 191 -32.66 -20.17 -10.39
N ARG A 192 -31.73 -21.13 -10.45
CA ARG A 192 -30.68 -21.17 -11.48
C ARG A 192 -31.25 -21.29 -12.89
N GLY A 193 -32.30 -22.09 -13.07
CA GLY A 193 -32.93 -22.31 -14.38
C GLY A 193 -33.79 -21.15 -14.90
N GLN A 194 -34.17 -20.20 -14.03
CA GLN A 194 -35.01 -19.05 -14.39
C GLN A 194 -34.20 -17.82 -14.84
N TRP A 195 -32.93 -17.72 -14.44
CA TRP A 195 -32.07 -16.55 -14.74
C TRP A 195 -31.34 -16.63 -16.08
N THR A 196 -31.37 -17.78 -16.75
CA THR A 196 -30.88 -17.93 -18.14
C THR A 196 -31.82 -17.26 -19.16
N GLY A 197 -32.99 -16.75 -18.72
CA GLY A 197 -33.88 -15.90 -19.48
C GLY A 197 -34.07 -14.55 -18.78
N ARG A 198 -34.14 -13.45 -19.56
CA ARG A 198 -34.37 -12.09 -19.06
C ARG A 198 -35.53 -12.05 -18.05
N SER A 199 -35.27 -11.37 -16.94
CA SER A 199 -36.21 -11.00 -15.87
C SER A 199 -36.50 -12.11 -14.83
N SER A 200 -35.90 -11.96 -13.66
CA SER A 200 -36.53 -12.35 -12.40
C SER A 200 -36.05 -11.42 -11.29
N ASN A 201 -36.99 -10.86 -10.52
CA ASN A 201 -36.78 -9.75 -9.61
C ASN A 201 -35.85 -10.14 -8.40
N PRO A 202 -34.62 -9.61 -8.30
CA PRO A 202 -33.60 -10.05 -7.32
C PRO A 202 -33.87 -9.67 -5.85
N LYS A 203 -34.95 -8.93 -5.56
CA LYS A 203 -35.27 -8.38 -4.24
C LYS A 203 -35.71 -9.41 -3.18
N ARG A 204 -36.11 -10.62 -3.58
CA ARG A 204 -36.65 -11.66 -2.66
C ARG A 204 -35.62 -12.17 -1.65
N TRP A 205 -34.35 -12.28 -2.04
CA TRP A 205 -33.30 -12.83 -1.17
C TRP A 205 -32.52 -11.79 -0.37
N THR A 206 -32.49 -10.51 -0.77
CA THR A 206 -31.85 -9.46 0.05
C THR A 206 -32.54 -9.24 1.39
N ASN A 207 -33.87 -9.35 1.41
CA ASN A 207 -34.66 -8.92 2.55
C ASN A 207 -34.85 -10.03 3.60
N SER A 208 -34.81 -11.29 3.19
CA SER A 208 -34.93 -12.44 4.10
C SER A 208 -33.77 -12.57 5.09
N TRP A 209 -32.57 -12.08 4.76
CA TRP A 209 -31.39 -12.14 5.66
C TRP A 209 -31.11 -10.83 6.39
N LYS A 210 -31.82 -9.75 6.06
CA LYS A 210 -31.71 -8.44 6.73
C LYS A 210 -32.52 -8.38 8.03
N SER A 211 -33.53 -9.24 8.19
CA SER A 211 -34.39 -9.27 9.39
C SER A 211 -33.79 -10.01 10.59
N GLU A 212 -32.70 -10.76 10.40
CA GLU A 212 -31.92 -11.35 11.50
C GLU A 212 -30.78 -10.39 11.87
N LYS A 213 -31.04 -9.49 12.84
CA LYS A 213 -30.00 -8.70 13.50
C LYS A 213 -28.99 -9.65 14.13
N VAL A 214 -27.89 -9.90 13.45
CA VAL A 214 -26.74 -10.62 14.00
C VAL A 214 -26.07 -9.68 14.99
N ASN A 215 -26.40 -9.83 16.28
CA ASN A 215 -25.63 -9.24 17.37
C ASN A 215 -24.21 -9.80 17.29
N TYR A 216 -23.27 -9.01 16.79
CA TYR A 216 -21.85 -9.26 17.00
C TYR A 216 -21.56 -9.03 18.48
N ARG A 217 -21.70 -10.08 19.30
CA ARG A 217 -21.01 -10.11 20.58
C ARG A 217 -19.54 -10.38 20.27
N LEU A 218 -18.74 -9.31 20.29
CA LEU A 218 -17.31 -9.38 20.47
C LEU A 218 -17.07 -10.16 21.77
N ALA A 219 -16.55 -11.38 21.65
CA ALA A 219 -16.04 -12.12 22.79
C ALA A 219 -14.66 -11.54 23.11
N ALA A 220 -14.58 -10.92 24.29
CA ALA A 220 -13.34 -10.67 25.02
C ALA A 220 -12.69 -11.98 25.46
#